data_AF-A0A5S3YA24-F1
#
_entry.id   AF-A0A5S3YA24-F1
#
_cell.length_a   1.000
_cell.length_b   1.000
_cell.length_c   1.000
_cell.angle_alpha   90.00
_cell.angle_beta   90.00
_cell.angle_gamma   90.00
#
_symmetry.space_group_name_H-M   'P 1'
#
loop_
_entity.id
_entity.type
_entity.pdbx_description
1 polymer ?
#
loop_
_entity_poly.entity_id
_entity_poly.type
_entity_poly.pdbx_seq_one_letter_code
_entity_poly.pdbx_strand_id
1 'polypeptide(L)'
;MPTGTCKLCNKESDLSGSHIIPRSYYKYIKGNSSQVIEVIEGNESALLTNGDKKEYLLCASCENLLNTNYEQYGTRILKNTKKIVKITDDRLHFEYDYKKLYLYFASILWRVSVSQKFKNIGLATLNKFLADCIYENTLKIKNPECRIDDLLKIHLIKIRDESKTLSDDMLRRILSNFKVERMERQETSLSIFWIVGGFKVCYQISGKQELYEVTGILSKEGKMLIPIEDISSFRSTIDLVNLINEFKNRPHK
;
A
#
# COMPACT_ATOMS: atom_id res chain seq x y z
N MET A 1 27.13 1.78 -5.62
CA MET A 1 26.09 0.76 -5.38
C MET A 1 26.79 -0.44 -4.76
N PRO A 2 26.27 -1.07 -3.70
CA PRO A 2 26.86 -2.30 -3.19
C PRO A 2 26.54 -3.47 -4.12
N THR A 3 27.49 -4.39 -4.27
CA THR A 3 27.25 -5.68 -4.94
C THR A 3 26.57 -6.65 -3.98
N GLY A 4 25.56 -7.38 -4.46
CA GLY A 4 24.92 -8.44 -3.71
C GLY A 4 23.79 -9.13 -4.49
N THR A 5 23.08 -10.05 -3.82
CA THR A 5 21.98 -10.78 -4.43
C THR A 5 20.72 -9.92 -4.54
N CYS A 6 20.25 -9.68 -5.77
CA CYS A 6 18.97 -9.01 -6.01
C CYS A 6 17.81 -9.83 -5.42
N LYS A 7 16.98 -9.22 -4.56
CA LYS A 7 15.89 -9.92 -3.88
C LYS A 7 14.78 -10.42 -4.79
N LEU A 8 14.63 -9.87 -6.00
CA LEU A 8 13.58 -10.27 -6.95
C LEU A 8 14.04 -11.40 -7.89
N CYS A 9 15.15 -11.19 -8.60
CA CYS A 9 15.64 -12.16 -9.60
C CYS A 9 16.68 -13.16 -9.06
N ASN A 10 17.13 -13.01 -7.81
CA ASN A 10 18.13 -13.84 -7.14
C ASN A 10 19.51 -13.89 -7.84
N LYS A 11 19.84 -12.90 -8.67
CA LYS A 11 21.15 -12.78 -9.33
C LYS A 11 22.07 -11.84 -8.57
N GLU A 12 23.35 -12.18 -8.51
CA GLU A 12 24.40 -11.25 -8.06
C GLU A 12 24.52 -10.06 -9.03
N SER A 13 24.53 -8.85 -8.48
CA SER A 13 24.56 -7.61 -9.25
C SER A 13 24.79 -6.39 -8.37
N ASP A 14 25.02 -5.24 -8.98
CA ASP A 14 24.97 -3.96 -8.27
C ASP A 14 23.52 -3.62 -7.89
N LEU A 15 23.31 -3.43 -6.60
CA LEU A 15 22.00 -3.12 -6.04
C LEU A 15 21.74 -1.60 -6.04
N SER A 16 20.56 -1.24 -6.53
CA SER A 16 20.05 0.12 -6.56
C SER A 16 19.40 0.49 -5.22
N GLY A 17 19.37 1.79 -4.89
CA GLY A 17 18.65 2.31 -3.72
C GLY A 17 17.13 2.27 -3.93
N SER A 18 16.57 1.06 -3.90
CA SER A 18 15.17 0.74 -4.13
C SER A 18 14.27 1.49 -3.17
N HIS A 19 13.26 2.20 -3.68
CA HIS A 19 12.25 2.79 -2.81
C HIS A 19 11.26 1.70 -2.39
N ILE A 20 11.02 1.55 -1.08
CA ILE A 20 10.05 0.57 -0.61
C ILE A 20 8.64 0.92 -1.12
N ILE A 21 8.25 2.18 -1.00
CA ILE A 21 7.05 2.73 -1.66
C ILE A 21 7.50 3.51 -2.91
N PRO A 22 6.84 3.36 -4.07
CA PRO A 22 7.27 3.99 -5.31
C PRO A 22 7.51 5.50 -5.18
N ARG A 23 8.62 6.00 -5.73
CA ARG A 23 8.96 7.44 -5.70
C ARG A 23 7.86 8.31 -6.31
N SER A 24 7.24 7.82 -7.37
CA SER A 24 6.15 8.50 -8.07
C SER A 24 4.93 8.72 -7.17
N TYR A 25 4.77 7.87 -6.15
CA TYR A 25 3.74 7.96 -5.12
C TYR A 25 4.09 9.02 -4.06
N TYR A 26 5.34 9.09 -3.61
CA TYR A 26 5.79 10.19 -2.73
C TYR A 26 5.58 11.58 -3.35
N LYS A 27 5.88 11.72 -4.64
CA LYS A 27 5.61 12.97 -5.38
C LYS A 27 4.11 13.30 -5.42
N TYR A 28 3.23 12.30 -5.45
CA TYR A 28 1.79 12.51 -5.43
C TYR A 28 1.34 13.10 -4.10
N ILE A 29 1.67 12.39 -3.01
CA ILE A 29 1.14 12.70 -1.69
C ILE A 29 1.67 14.02 -1.17
N LYS A 30 2.90 14.40 -1.55
CA LYS A 30 3.47 15.72 -1.28
C LYS A 30 2.70 16.85 -1.97
N GLY A 31 2.18 16.65 -3.18
CA GLY A 31 1.58 17.72 -3.97
C GLY A 31 2.54 18.90 -4.11
N ASN A 32 2.14 20.08 -3.63
CA ASN A 32 2.96 21.29 -3.60
C ASN A 32 3.85 21.42 -2.34
N SER A 33 3.73 20.51 -1.38
CA SER A 33 4.55 20.47 -0.17
C SER A 33 5.92 19.83 -0.44
N SER A 34 6.94 20.18 0.34
CA SER A 34 8.25 19.51 0.32
C SER A 34 8.24 18.17 1.10
N GLN A 35 7.32 18.04 2.05
CA GLN A 35 7.27 16.94 3.03
C GLN A 35 5.88 16.30 3.13
N VAL A 36 5.86 15.03 3.55
CA VAL A 36 4.65 14.26 3.89
C VAL A 36 4.44 14.25 5.40
N ILE A 37 3.22 14.00 5.84
CA ILE A 37 2.87 13.84 7.25
C ILE A 37 2.98 12.34 7.55
N GLU A 38 4.10 11.92 8.11
CA GLU A 38 4.31 10.53 8.51
C GLU A 38 3.73 10.28 9.90
N VAL A 39 2.93 9.22 10.01
CA VAL A 39 2.34 8.79 11.28
C VAL A 39 2.83 7.40 11.61
N ILE A 40 3.49 7.29 12.76
CA ILE A 40 4.04 6.06 13.31
C ILE A 40 3.34 5.82 14.63
N GLU A 41 2.71 4.65 14.78
CA GLU A 41 2.07 4.25 16.02
C GLU A 41 3.10 4.08 17.13
N GLY A 42 2.78 4.58 18.33
CA GLY A 42 3.70 4.65 19.46
C GLY A 42 4.58 5.90 19.48
N ASN A 43 4.59 6.73 18.43
CA ASN A 43 5.19 8.06 18.51
C ASN A 43 4.23 9.04 19.21
N GLU A 44 4.80 10.02 19.92
CA GLU A 44 4.05 11.11 20.57
C GLU A 44 3.51 12.15 19.57
N SER A 45 3.94 12.14 18.30
CA SER A 45 3.40 13.05 17.28
C SER A 45 3.67 12.57 15.86
N ALA A 46 2.88 13.09 14.93
CA ALA A 46 3.17 13.00 13.50
C ALA A 46 4.45 13.78 13.14
N LEU A 47 5.18 13.28 12.15
CA LEU A 47 6.47 13.85 11.71
C LEU A 47 6.37 14.36 10.28
N LEU A 48 7.02 15.49 9.99
CA LEU A 48 7.26 15.91 8.62
C LEU A 48 8.53 15.23 8.08
N THR A 49 8.38 14.46 7.02
CA THR A 49 9.49 13.71 6.42
C THR A 49 9.52 13.85 4.91
N ASN A 50 10.69 13.61 4.32
CA ASN A 50 10.83 13.51 2.88
C ASN A 50 10.19 12.23 2.32
N GLY A 51 9.86 11.26 3.17
CA GLY A 51 9.25 9.99 2.76
C GLY A 51 10.16 9.22 1.82
N ASP A 52 11.45 9.09 2.15
CA ASP A 52 12.43 8.45 1.26
C ASP A 52 12.96 7.15 1.87
N LYS A 53 12.06 6.18 2.10
CA LYS A 53 12.43 4.88 2.65
C LYS A 53 13.06 4.03 1.54
N LYS A 54 14.40 4.08 1.48
CA LYS A 54 15.22 3.32 0.53
C LYS A 54 16.04 2.22 1.18
N GLU A 55 16.27 1.14 0.43
CA GLU A 55 17.18 0.05 0.79
C GLU A 55 17.78 -0.56 -0.48
N TYR A 56 18.98 -1.12 -0.38
CA TYR A 56 19.62 -1.80 -1.51
C TYR A 56 19.01 -3.20 -1.70
N LEU A 57 17.94 -3.30 -2.48
CA LEU A 57 17.17 -4.54 -2.67
C LEU A 57 17.28 -5.12 -4.07
N LEU A 58 17.23 -4.26 -5.09
CA LEU A 58 17.01 -4.67 -6.47
C LEU A 58 18.14 -4.24 -7.40
N CYS A 59 18.43 -5.06 -8.39
CA CYS A 59 19.26 -4.65 -9.51
C CYS A 59 18.51 -3.67 -10.43
N ALA A 60 19.26 -2.95 -11.27
CA ALA A 60 18.68 -1.95 -12.18
C ALA A 60 17.61 -2.54 -13.14
N SER A 61 17.76 -3.79 -13.58
CA SER A 61 16.76 -4.43 -14.46
C SER A 61 15.46 -4.74 -13.74
N CYS A 62 15.52 -5.15 -12.47
CA CYS A 62 14.32 -5.38 -11.64
C CYS A 62 13.62 -4.07 -11.26
N GLU A 63 14.37 -2.99 -10.98
CA GLU A 63 13.80 -1.65 -10.83
C GLU A 63 13.00 -1.22 -12.07
N ASN A 64 13.60 -1.39 -13.26
CA ASN A 64 12.94 -1.03 -14.51
C ASN A 64 11.70 -1.89 -14.79
N LEU A 65 11.77 -3.19 -14.47
CA LEU A 65 10.64 -4.12 -14.58
C LEU A 65 9.46 -3.64 -13.73
N LEU A 66 9.69 -3.34 -12.45
CA LEU A 66 8.63 -2.86 -11.54
C LEU A 66 8.03 -1.55 -12.04
N ASN A 67 8.89 -0.60 -12.42
CA ASN A 67 8.46 0.70 -12.91
C ASN A 67 7.57 0.58 -14.15
N THR A 68 8.02 -0.18 -15.15
CA THR A 68 7.34 -0.30 -16.45
C THR A 68 6.07 -1.13 -16.38
N ASN A 69 6.10 -2.26 -15.65
CA ASN A 69 4.97 -3.16 -15.60
C ASN A 69 3.88 -2.68 -14.64
N TYR A 70 4.24 -2.02 -13.54
CA TYR A 70 3.32 -1.78 -12.42
C TYR A 70 3.28 -0.33 -11.93
N GLU A 71 4.42 0.29 -11.60
CA GLU A 71 4.41 1.56 -10.85
C GLU A 71 3.87 2.74 -11.65
N GLN A 72 4.20 2.84 -12.94
CA GLN A 72 3.64 3.87 -13.81
C GLN A 72 2.11 3.76 -13.89
N TYR A 73 1.60 2.53 -13.95
CA TYR A 73 0.18 2.27 -14.01
C TYR A 73 -0.53 2.55 -12.68
N GLY A 74 -0.08 1.92 -11.59
CA GLY A 74 -0.70 2.02 -10.26
C GLY A 74 -0.72 3.45 -9.72
N THR A 75 0.40 4.17 -9.82
CA THR A 75 0.47 5.57 -9.43
C THR A 75 -0.48 6.45 -10.24
N ARG A 76 -0.64 6.19 -11.54
CA ARG A 76 -1.57 6.95 -12.39
C ARG A 76 -3.03 6.73 -11.98
N ILE A 77 -3.42 5.51 -11.63
CA ILE A 77 -4.79 5.20 -11.18
C ILE A 77 -5.16 5.99 -9.93
N LEU A 78 -4.25 6.06 -8.96
CA LEU A 78 -4.49 6.69 -7.66
C LEU A 78 -4.39 8.23 -7.72
N LYS A 79 -3.67 8.76 -8.73
CA LYS A 79 -3.58 10.21 -9.02
C LYS A 79 -4.76 10.75 -9.80
N ASN A 80 -5.30 9.96 -10.73
CA ASN A 80 -6.11 10.50 -11.81
C ASN A 80 -7.60 10.35 -11.52
N THR A 81 -8.20 11.43 -11.03
CA THR A 81 -9.65 11.53 -10.82
C THR A 81 -10.45 11.39 -12.11
N LYS A 82 -9.86 11.60 -13.30
CA LYS A 82 -10.56 11.42 -14.59
C LYS A 82 -10.86 9.95 -14.93
N LYS A 83 -10.24 9.00 -14.23
CA LYS A 83 -10.56 7.56 -14.33
C LYS A 83 -11.72 7.16 -13.42
N ILE A 84 -12.21 8.08 -12.60
CA ILE A 84 -13.41 7.87 -11.80
C ILE A 84 -14.59 7.94 -12.75
N VAL A 85 -15.23 6.80 -12.97
CA VAL A 85 -16.39 6.67 -13.86
C VAL A 85 -17.63 7.26 -13.21
N LYS A 86 -17.72 7.17 -11.87
CA LYS A 86 -18.82 7.70 -11.06
C LYS A 86 -18.35 7.94 -9.63
N ILE A 87 -18.79 9.05 -9.05
CA ILE A 87 -18.70 9.33 -7.62
C ILE A 87 -20.13 9.30 -7.08
N THR A 88 -20.36 8.49 -6.05
CA THR A 88 -21.53 8.59 -5.17
C THR A 88 -21.08 9.09 -3.80
N ASP A 89 -22.02 9.42 -2.93
CA ASP A 89 -21.71 9.91 -1.58
C ASP A 89 -20.93 8.90 -0.74
N ASP A 90 -21.02 7.61 -1.07
CA ASP A 90 -20.45 6.48 -0.33
C ASP A 90 -19.40 5.68 -1.13
N ARG A 91 -19.25 5.89 -2.44
CA ARG A 91 -18.39 5.05 -3.30
C ARG A 91 -17.72 5.81 -4.44
N LEU A 92 -16.53 5.33 -4.80
CA LEU A 92 -15.85 5.70 -6.04
C LEU A 92 -15.84 4.51 -7.01
N HIS A 93 -16.23 4.75 -8.25
CA HIS A 93 -16.20 3.75 -9.32
C HIS A 93 -14.97 3.95 -10.20
N PHE A 94 -14.12 2.92 -10.31
CA PHE A 94 -12.92 2.96 -11.13
C PHE A 94 -12.89 1.85 -12.17
N GLU A 95 -12.47 2.20 -13.39
CA GLU A 95 -12.07 1.23 -14.40
C GLU A 95 -10.54 1.05 -14.43
N TYR A 96 -10.11 -0.21 -14.43
CA TYR A 96 -8.71 -0.55 -14.29
C TYR A 96 -8.35 -1.94 -14.83
N ASP A 97 -7.10 -2.09 -15.24
CA ASP A 97 -6.44 -3.38 -15.44
C ASP A 97 -6.18 -4.04 -14.08
N TYR A 98 -6.95 -5.09 -13.80
CA TYR A 98 -6.89 -5.83 -12.56
C TYR A 98 -5.49 -6.34 -12.23
N LYS A 99 -4.85 -7.03 -13.18
CA LYS A 99 -3.54 -7.65 -12.98
C LYS A 99 -2.48 -6.60 -12.65
N LYS A 100 -2.45 -5.50 -13.39
CA LYS A 100 -1.46 -4.43 -13.17
C LYS A 100 -1.65 -3.73 -11.83
N LEU A 101 -2.89 -3.44 -11.42
CA LEU A 101 -3.13 -2.80 -10.13
C LEU A 101 -2.85 -3.75 -8.97
N TYR A 102 -3.22 -5.02 -9.10
CA TYR A 102 -2.92 -6.04 -8.10
C TYR A 102 -1.41 -6.20 -7.92
N LEU A 103 -0.66 -6.43 -9.00
CA LEU A 103 0.80 -6.61 -8.93
C LEU A 103 1.52 -5.34 -8.46
N TYR A 104 0.97 -4.15 -8.73
CA TYR A 104 1.46 -2.91 -8.15
C TYR A 104 1.44 -2.94 -6.62
N PHE A 105 0.27 -3.15 -6.00
CA PHE A 105 0.18 -3.19 -4.53
C PHE A 105 0.91 -4.39 -3.94
N ALA A 106 0.83 -5.55 -4.59
CA ALA A 106 1.59 -6.74 -4.20
C ALA A 106 3.12 -6.46 -4.17
N SER A 107 3.64 -5.69 -5.14
CA SER A 107 5.05 -5.33 -5.18
C SER A 107 5.47 -4.41 -4.04
N ILE A 108 4.57 -3.56 -3.54
CA ILE A 108 4.83 -2.70 -2.38
C ILE A 108 4.90 -3.58 -1.12
N LEU A 109 3.89 -4.42 -0.90
CA LEU A 109 3.86 -5.34 0.25
C LEU A 109 5.08 -6.26 0.26
N TRP A 110 5.45 -6.81 -0.90
CA TRP A 110 6.64 -7.65 -1.03
C TRP A 110 7.94 -6.91 -0.70
N ARG A 111 8.11 -5.65 -1.14
CA ARG A 111 9.29 -4.86 -0.76
C ARG A 111 9.33 -4.57 0.74
N VAL A 112 8.18 -4.33 1.35
CA VAL A 112 8.05 -4.13 2.80
C VAL A 112 8.52 -5.38 3.54
N SER A 113 8.06 -6.57 3.15
CA SER A 113 8.36 -7.82 3.86
C SER A 113 9.78 -8.34 3.70
N VAL A 114 10.54 -7.87 2.69
CA VAL A 114 11.96 -8.22 2.52
C VAL A 114 12.91 -7.12 3.02
N SER A 115 12.37 -5.98 3.44
CA SER A 115 13.14 -4.81 3.88
C SER A 115 13.48 -4.89 5.37
N GLN A 116 14.72 -4.56 5.72
CA GLN A 116 15.18 -4.52 7.12
C GLN A 116 14.52 -3.39 7.93
N LYS A 117 13.87 -2.43 7.27
CA LYS A 117 13.13 -1.34 7.92
C LYS A 117 11.77 -1.77 8.50
N PHE A 118 11.26 -2.96 8.15
CA PHE A 118 9.93 -3.45 8.54
C PHE A 118 10.00 -4.87 9.13
N LYS A 119 10.82 -5.07 10.16
CA LYS A 119 11.13 -6.39 10.73
C LYS A 119 9.91 -7.14 11.29
N ASN A 120 8.83 -6.42 11.64
CA ASN A 120 7.58 -6.98 12.14
C ASN A 120 6.67 -7.55 11.04
N ILE A 121 7.03 -7.39 9.77
CA ILE A 121 6.21 -7.83 8.63
C ILE A 121 6.92 -8.99 7.93
N GLY A 122 6.52 -10.21 8.27
CA GLY A 122 6.96 -11.44 7.61
C GLY A 122 5.80 -12.12 6.89
N LEU A 123 6.02 -12.53 5.63
CA LEU A 123 4.99 -13.22 4.82
C LEU A 123 5.26 -14.72 4.65
N ALA A 124 6.30 -15.27 5.30
CA ALA A 124 6.70 -16.67 5.17
C ALA A 124 6.76 -17.11 3.69
N THR A 125 6.13 -18.23 3.32
CA THR A 125 6.12 -18.77 1.95
C THR A 125 5.49 -17.83 0.92
N LEU A 126 4.54 -16.97 1.33
CA LEU A 126 3.89 -16.01 0.44
C LEU A 126 4.89 -15.02 -0.19
N ASN A 127 6.01 -14.72 0.49
CA ASN A 127 7.08 -13.88 -0.07
C ASN A 127 7.60 -14.42 -1.40
N LYS A 128 7.82 -15.73 -1.48
CA LYS A 128 8.34 -16.35 -2.71
C LYS A 128 7.29 -16.30 -3.82
N PHE A 129 6.04 -16.63 -3.52
CA PHE A 129 4.97 -16.57 -4.52
C PHE A 129 4.74 -15.16 -5.04
N LEU A 130 4.81 -14.14 -4.18
CA LEU A 130 4.75 -12.74 -4.61
C LEU A 130 5.93 -12.39 -5.52
N ALA A 131 7.17 -12.72 -5.13
CA ALA A 131 8.36 -12.46 -5.94
C ALA A 131 8.24 -13.08 -7.34
N ASP A 132 7.88 -14.37 -7.40
CA ASP A 132 7.74 -15.11 -8.65
C ASP A 132 6.62 -14.49 -9.52
N CYS A 133 5.45 -14.17 -8.95
CA CYS A 133 4.34 -13.54 -9.66
C CYS A 133 4.69 -12.13 -10.20
N ILE A 134 5.41 -11.34 -9.40
CA ILE A 134 5.87 -9.99 -9.76
C ILE A 134 6.90 -10.07 -10.87
N TYR A 135 7.87 -10.98 -10.80
CA TYR A 135 8.92 -11.13 -11.79
C TYR A 135 8.35 -11.63 -13.14
N GLU A 136 7.46 -12.63 -13.10
CA GLU A 136 6.88 -13.26 -14.28
C GLU A 136 5.62 -12.52 -14.83
N ASN A 137 5.20 -11.44 -14.19
CA ASN A 137 4.00 -10.67 -14.56
C ASN A 137 2.73 -11.54 -14.72
N THR A 138 2.51 -12.39 -13.71
CA THR A 138 1.43 -13.38 -13.66
C THR A 138 0.74 -13.35 -12.30
N LEU A 139 -0.48 -13.89 -12.25
CA LEU A 139 -1.18 -14.18 -11.00
C LEU A 139 -1.23 -15.68 -10.69
N LYS A 140 -0.71 -16.52 -11.59
CA LYS A 140 -0.75 -17.99 -11.45
C LYS A 140 0.47 -18.48 -10.70
N ILE A 141 0.24 -19.35 -9.72
CA ILE A 141 1.26 -20.12 -9.01
C ILE A 141 1.15 -21.55 -9.56
N LYS A 142 2.28 -22.15 -9.96
CA LYS A 142 2.28 -23.49 -10.57
C LYS A 142 2.35 -24.62 -9.54
N ASN A 143 3.02 -24.38 -8.40
CA ASN A 143 3.25 -25.39 -7.37
C ASN A 143 3.07 -24.75 -5.97
N PRO A 144 1.91 -24.92 -5.32
CA PRO A 144 0.71 -25.60 -5.81
C PRO A 144 0.04 -24.83 -6.96
N GLU A 145 -0.77 -25.51 -7.78
CA GLU A 145 -1.56 -24.82 -8.81
C GLU A 145 -2.68 -24.01 -8.14
N CYS A 146 -2.45 -22.70 -8.02
CA CYS A 146 -3.43 -21.77 -7.45
C CYS A 146 -3.16 -20.36 -8.00
N ARG A 147 -3.86 -19.35 -7.47
CA ARG A 147 -3.59 -17.96 -7.81
C ARG A 147 -3.18 -17.16 -6.58
N ILE A 148 -2.28 -16.21 -6.79
CA ILE A 148 -1.81 -15.33 -5.71
C ILE A 148 -2.95 -14.50 -5.12
N ASP A 149 -3.92 -14.11 -5.94
CA ASP A 149 -5.11 -13.36 -5.54
C ASP A 149 -6.16 -14.22 -4.81
N ASP A 150 -5.96 -15.54 -4.70
CA ASP A 150 -6.75 -16.40 -3.82
C ASP A 150 -6.13 -16.47 -2.40
N LEU A 151 -4.82 -16.23 -2.28
CA LEU A 151 -4.08 -16.24 -1.02
C LEU A 151 -4.00 -14.87 -0.36
N LEU A 152 -3.94 -13.81 -1.17
CA LEU A 152 -3.80 -12.41 -0.74
C LEU A 152 -4.93 -11.58 -1.37
N LYS A 153 -5.83 -11.06 -0.54
CA LYS A 153 -6.81 -10.06 -0.97
C LYS A 153 -6.29 -8.66 -0.69
N ILE A 154 -6.54 -7.75 -1.63
CA ILE A 154 -6.14 -6.34 -1.51
C ILE A 154 -7.41 -5.50 -1.57
N HIS A 155 -7.60 -4.68 -0.54
CA HIS A 155 -8.73 -3.78 -0.40
C HIS A 155 -8.26 -2.33 -0.42
N LEU A 156 -9.05 -1.49 -1.06
CA LEU A 156 -8.87 -0.04 -1.08
C LEU A 156 -10.10 0.64 -0.52
N ILE A 157 -9.89 1.52 0.44
CA ILE A 157 -10.94 2.34 1.05
C ILE A 157 -10.52 3.80 0.91
N LYS A 158 -11.40 4.65 0.37
CA LYS A 158 -11.18 6.09 0.33
C LYS A 158 -11.51 6.66 1.70
N ILE A 159 -10.58 7.41 2.26
CA ILE A 159 -10.78 8.07 3.55
C ILE A 159 -11.32 9.47 3.32
N ARG A 160 -12.33 9.85 4.11
CA ARG A 160 -12.77 11.23 4.32
C ARG A 160 -12.70 11.59 5.80
N ASP A 161 -12.83 12.88 6.09
CA ASP A 161 -13.00 13.37 7.46
C ASP A 161 -14.28 14.21 7.56
N GLU A 162 -15.32 13.60 8.12
CA GLU A 162 -16.62 14.23 8.36
C GLU A 162 -16.58 15.29 9.44
N SER A 163 -15.65 15.16 10.40
CA SER A 163 -15.43 16.18 11.43
C SER A 163 -14.86 17.49 10.86
N LYS A 164 -14.33 17.45 9.64
CA LYS A 164 -13.64 18.55 8.94
C LYS A 164 -12.44 19.10 9.73
N THR A 165 -11.91 18.31 10.66
CA THR A 165 -10.68 18.64 11.38
C THR A 165 -9.46 18.55 10.48
N LEU A 166 -9.50 17.71 9.44
CA LEU A 166 -8.46 17.49 8.44
C LEU A 166 -8.99 17.87 7.05
N SER A 167 -8.25 18.73 6.34
CA SER A 167 -8.58 19.03 4.94
C SER A 167 -8.23 17.85 4.03
N ASP A 168 -8.83 17.78 2.84
CA ASP A 168 -8.49 16.76 1.84
C ASP A 168 -7.00 16.78 1.44
N ASP A 169 -6.36 17.96 1.46
CA ASP A 169 -4.91 18.08 1.27
C ASP A 169 -4.14 17.38 2.39
N MET A 170 -4.55 17.59 3.65
CA MET A 170 -3.93 16.91 4.78
C MET A 170 -4.12 15.40 4.69
N LEU A 171 -5.35 14.93 4.45
CA LEU A 171 -5.65 13.50 4.28
C LEU A 171 -4.81 12.87 3.17
N ARG A 172 -4.61 13.57 2.05
CA ARG A 172 -3.75 13.13 0.95
C ARG A 172 -2.27 13.04 1.38
N ARG A 173 -1.80 13.94 2.24
CA ARG A 173 -0.40 14.02 2.69
C ARG A 173 -0.04 13.04 3.79
N ILE A 174 -1.04 12.38 4.40
CA ILE A 174 -0.81 11.34 5.40
C ILE A 174 -0.12 10.13 4.76
N LEU A 175 0.93 9.67 5.43
CA LEU A 175 1.59 8.40 5.21
C LEU A 175 1.69 7.68 6.55
N SER A 176 0.88 6.64 6.77
CA SER A 176 1.07 5.82 7.96
C SER A 176 2.20 4.81 7.77
N ASN A 177 2.72 4.31 8.88
CA ASN A 177 3.49 3.08 8.86
C ASN A 177 2.60 1.87 8.49
N PHE A 178 3.23 0.75 8.10
CA PHE A 178 2.51 -0.52 7.91
C PHE A 178 2.19 -1.14 9.26
N LYS A 179 0.91 -1.40 9.49
CA LYS A 179 0.39 -2.02 10.71
C LYS A 179 -0.03 -3.45 10.45
N VAL A 180 0.09 -4.30 11.46
CA VAL A 180 -0.29 -5.71 11.41
C VAL A 180 -1.38 -5.92 12.45
N GLU A 181 -2.58 -6.33 12.01
CA GLU A 181 -3.70 -6.71 12.86
C GLU A 181 -3.93 -8.22 12.73
N ARG A 182 -4.01 -8.89 13.88
CA ARG A 182 -4.43 -10.30 13.96
C ARG A 182 -5.89 -10.31 14.37
N MET A 183 -6.75 -10.95 13.57
CA MET A 183 -8.16 -11.03 13.94
C MET A 183 -8.36 -12.12 14.99
N GLU A 184 -8.81 -11.72 16.18
CA GLU A 184 -9.00 -12.62 17.34
C GLU A 184 -10.04 -13.73 17.10
N ARG A 185 -10.97 -13.55 16.16
CA ARG A 185 -12.09 -14.48 15.94
C ARG A 185 -11.80 -15.66 15.00
N GLN A 186 -10.69 -15.62 14.25
CA GLN A 186 -10.27 -16.70 13.36
C GLN A 186 -8.74 -16.72 13.34
N GLU A 187 -8.15 -17.71 14.03
CA GLU A 187 -6.71 -17.86 14.35
C GLU A 187 -5.75 -17.89 13.14
N THR A 188 -6.19 -17.64 11.91
CA THR A 188 -5.41 -17.80 10.68
C THR A 188 -5.39 -16.59 9.74
N SER A 189 -6.13 -15.51 10.03
CA SER A 189 -6.16 -14.32 9.14
C SER A 189 -5.23 -13.20 9.63
N LEU A 190 -4.20 -12.92 8.83
CA LEU A 190 -3.27 -11.82 9.04
C LEU A 190 -3.70 -10.66 8.16
N SER A 191 -3.96 -9.50 8.77
CA SER A 191 -4.26 -8.26 8.04
C SER A 191 -3.10 -7.28 8.18
N ILE A 192 -2.60 -6.77 7.05
CA ILE A 192 -1.59 -5.71 7.02
C ILE A 192 -2.23 -4.50 6.36
N PHE A 193 -2.15 -3.31 6.96
CA PHE A 193 -2.70 -2.11 6.34
C PHE A 193 -1.82 -0.89 6.55
N TRP A 194 -2.08 0.11 5.72
CA TRP A 194 -1.41 1.41 5.76
C TRP A 194 -2.28 2.45 5.08
N ILE A 195 -2.07 3.72 5.43
CA ILE A 195 -2.75 4.88 4.86
C ILE A 195 -1.76 5.64 4.00
N VAL A 196 -2.18 5.95 2.78
CA VAL A 196 -1.39 6.74 1.87
C VAL A 196 -2.28 7.43 0.83
N GLY A 197 -2.03 8.72 0.58
CA GLY A 197 -2.74 9.44 -0.49
C GLY A 197 -4.24 9.58 -0.26
N GLY A 198 -4.69 9.55 1.00
CA GLY A 198 -6.10 9.56 1.37
C GLY A 198 -6.83 8.24 1.09
N PHE A 199 -6.10 7.13 0.96
CA PHE A 199 -6.64 5.78 0.89
C PHE A 199 -6.08 4.92 2.01
N LYS A 200 -6.92 4.06 2.60
CA LYS A 200 -6.48 2.90 3.37
C LYS A 200 -6.30 1.72 2.42
N VAL A 201 -5.11 1.13 2.42
CA VAL A 201 -4.80 -0.07 1.66
C VAL A 201 -4.66 -1.22 2.64
N CYS A 202 -5.48 -2.27 2.48
CA CYS A 202 -5.46 -3.45 3.34
C CYS A 202 -5.06 -4.68 2.53
N TYR A 203 -4.20 -5.50 3.11
CA TYR A 203 -3.74 -6.78 2.63
C TYR A 203 -4.26 -7.86 3.58
N GLN A 204 -5.14 -8.71 3.11
CA GLN A 204 -5.70 -9.80 3.91
C GLN A 204 -5.15 -11.13 3.40
N ILE A 205 -4.41 -11.82 4.26
CA ILE A 205 -3.80 -13.11 3.97
C ILE A 205 -4.71 -14.19 4.57
N SER A 206 -5.26 -15.05 3.72
CA SER A 206 -6.29 -16.01 4.11
C SER A 206 -5.76 -17.45 4.20
N GLY A 207 -6.21 -18.19 5.21
CA GLY A 207 -5.96 -19.64 5.37
C GLY A 207 -7.05 -20.58 4.82
N LYS A 208 -8.07 -20.06 4.10
CA LYS A 208 -9.47 -20.58 3.95
C LYS A 208 -10.30 -20.12 5.17
N GLN A 209 -11.49 -19.50 5.10
CA GLN A 209 -12.66 -19.66 4.22
C GLN A 209 -13.58 -18.41 4.33
N GLU A 210 -14.51 -18.28 3.36
CA GLU A 210 -15.66 -17.35 3.26
C GLU A 210 -15.40 -15.83 3.30
N LEU A 211 -15.39 -15.25 2.10
CA LEU A 211 -15.50 -13.82 1.88
C LEU A 211 -16.98 -13.46 1.87
N TYR A 212 -17.41 -12.69 2.86
CA TYR A 212 -18.58 -11.82 2.67
C TYR A 212 -18.30 -10.91 1.45
N GLU A 213 -19.33 -10.43 0.77
CA GLU A 213 -19.21 -9.44 -0.31
C GLU A 213 -18.60 -8.13 0.25
N VAL A 214 -17.29 -8.10 0.43
CA VAL A 214 -16.58 -6.91 0.91
C VAL A 214 -16.35 -6.00 -0.29
N THR A 215 -17.07 -4.89 -0.32
CA THR A 215 -16.82 -3.78 -1.25
C THR A 215 -15.41 -3.24 -1.07
N GLY A 216 -14.74 -2.83 -2.15
CA GLY A 216 -13.36 -2.32 -2.11
C GLY A 216 -12.28 -3.36 -2.42
N ILE A 217 -12.63 -4.64 -2.58
CA ILE A 217 -11.71 -5.65 -3.13
C ILE A 217 -11.38 -5.31 -4.58
N LEU A 218 -10.12 -5.47 -4.97
CA LEU A 218 -9.75 -5.49 -6.39
C LEU A 218 -10.50 -6.65 -7.09
N SER A 219 -11.54 -6.34 -7.87
CA SER A 219 -12.29 -7.28 -8.73
C SER A 219 -11.65 -7.55 -10.10
N LYS A 220 -11.75 -8.80 -10.56
CA LYS A 220 -11.28 -9.29 -11.87
C LYS A 220 -12.02 -8.66 -13.07
N GLU A 221 -13.18 -8.08 -12.84
CA GLU A 221 -14.05 -7.48 -13.88
C GLU A 221 -13.50 -6.15 -14.43
N GLY A 222 -12.37 -5.67 -13.90
CA GLY A 222 -11.78 -4.39 -14.29
C GLY A 222 -12.61 -3.18 -13.84
N LYS A 223 -13.59 -3.40 -12.96
CA LYS A 223 -14.38 -2.38 -12.27
C LYS A 223 -14.21 -2.56 -10.78
N MET A 224 -13.99 -1.47 -10.06
CA MET A 224 -13.84 -1.47 -8.61
C MET A 224 -14.75 -0.42 -8.00
N LEU A 225 -15.48 -0.83 -6.97
CA LEU A 225 -16.22 0.04 -6.07
C LEU A 225 -15.35 0.26 -4.84
N ILE A 226 -14.74 1.43 -4.72
CA ILE A 226 -13.99 1.79 -3.52
C ILE A 226 -14.97 2.45 -2.55
N PRO A 227 -15.26 1.85 -1.38
CA PRO A 227 -16.06 2.51 -0.36
C PRO A 227 -15.35 3.78 0.14
N ILE A 228 -16.15 4.78 0.48
CA ILE A 228 -15.73 6.00 1.16
C ILE A 228 -16.13 5.86 2.62
N GLU A 229 -15.15 5.87 3.51
CA GLU A 229 -15.36 5.73 4.95
C GLU A 229 -14.73 6.90 5.70
N ASP A 230 -15.37 7.27 6.80
CA ASP A 230 -14.84 8.29 7.70
C ASP A 230 -13.62 7.77 8.45
N ILE A 231 -12.60 8.63 8.61
CA ILE A 231 -11.34 8.29 9.28
C ILE A 231 -11.53 7.82 10.73
N SER A 232 -12.60 8.22 11.42
CA SER A 232 -12.90 7.75 12.78
C SER A 232 -13.37 6.29 12.83
N SER A 233 -13.79 5.72 11.71
CA SER A 233 -14.32 4.35 11.63
C SER A 233 -13.24 3.28 11.87
N PHE A 234 -11.96 3.63 11.77
CA PHE A 234 -10.89 2.68 12.04
C PHE A 234 -10.29 2.94 13.44
N ARG A 235 -10.53 2.00 14.36
CA ARG A 235 -9.99 2.08 15.74
C ARG A 235 -8.49 2.33 15.77
N SER A 236 -7.74 1.73 14.85
CA SER A 236 -6.29 1.90 14.69
C SER A 236 -5.86 3.22 14.00
N THR A 237 -6.80 4.10 13.62
CA THR A 237 -6.56 5.43 13.07
C THR A 237 -7.05 6.57 13.97
N ILE A 238 -7.72 6.27 15.09
CA ILE A 238 -8.08 7.27 16.10
C ILE A 238 -6.81 7.92 16.68
N ASP A 239 -5.81 7.11 17.02
CA ASP A 239 -4.49 7.60 17.45
C ASP A 239 -3.82 8.44 16.34
N LEU A 240 -4.04 8.07 15.08
CA LEU A 240 -3.51 8.82 13.93
C LEU A 240 -4.14 10.21 13.82
N VAL A 241 -5.46 10.32 14.03
CA VAL A 241 -6.17 11.62 14.06
C VAL A 241 -5.70 12.47 15.24
N ASN A 242 -5.54 11.87 16.42
CA ASN A 242 -5.04 12.56 17.61
C ASN A 242 -3.62 13.10 17.40
N LEU A 243 -2.70 12.28 16.88
CA LEU A 243 -1.32 12.69 16.56
C LEU A 243 -1.25 13.81 15.54
N ILE A 244 -2.16 13.84 14.56
CA ILE A 244 -2.24 14.92 13.57
C ILE A 244 -2.81 16.18 14.21
N ASN A 245 -3.86 16.09 15.03
CA ASN A 245 -4.44 17.23 15.72
C ASN A 245 -3.45 17.90 16.68
N GLU A 246 -2.68 17.11 17.42
CA GLU A 246 -1.58 17.63 18.24
C GLU A 246 -0.51 18.33 17.38
N PHE A 247 -0.15 17.76 16.22
CA PHE A 247 0.76 18.41 15.29
C PHE A 247 0.26 19.76 14.79
N LYS A 248 -1.04 19.90 14.48
CA LYS A 248 -1.64 21.17 14.03
C LYS A 248 -1.60 22.26 15.11
N ASN A 249 -1.70 21.86 16.37
CA ASN A 249 -1.73 22.77 17.50
C ASN A 249 -0.34 23.14 18.03
N ARG A 250 0.74 22.64 17.40
CA ARG A 250 2.11 23.04 17.77
C ARG A 250 2.43 24.43 17.22
N PRO A 251 2.99 25.34 18.04
CA PRO A 251 3.44 26.62 17.54
C PRO A 251 4.52 26.42 16.48
N HIS A 252 4.36 27.06 15.33
CA HIS A 252 5.38 27.12 14.30
C HIS A 252 6.61 27.82 14.90
N LYS A 253 7.69 27.07 15.12
CA LYS A 253 9.02 27.62 15.40
C LYS A 253 9.67 28.11 14.13
#